data_AF-K1RW03-F1
#
_entry.id   AF-K1RW03-F1
#
_cell.length_a   1.000
_cell.length_b   1.000
_cell.length_c   1.000
_cell.angle_alpha   90.00
_cell.angle_beta   90.00
_cell.angle_gamma   90.00
#
_symmetry.space_group_name_H-M   'P 1'
#
loop_
_entity.id
_entity.type
_entity.pdbx_description
1 polymer ?
#
loop_
_entity_poly.entity_id
_entity_poly.type
_entity_poly.pdbx_seq_one_letter_code
_entity_poly.pdbx_strand_id
1 'polypeptide(L)'
;IDAMGGIDFDVPVDMDYDDPGQDLSIHVQKGYQHLNGYQTMGVFRFRNTYANGDIGRIDVQHQLLKAMTSQFLKLHNIPNLNKLIDIYEKDVTTNLSAGNVMFYVKEFLKLDESAISFETIPANYSGTKNGMSYVFIHVDEWLDYLNTWLNPYTKEITSADVDILYESNGQVVATSGTVQGPNKW
;
A
#
# COMPACT_ATOMS: atom_id res chain seq x y z
N ILE A 1 12.54 -9.61 -2.50
CA ILE A 1 13.34 -9.15 -1.34
C ILE A 1 14.69 -9.84 -1.28
N ASP A 2 14.74 -11.17 -1.17
CA ASP A 2 16.03 -11.88 -1.04
C ASP A 2 16.98 -11.66 -2.22
N ALA A 3 16.45 -11.51 -3.43
CA ALA A 3 17.26 -11.18 -4.61
C ALA A 3 17.94 -9.79 -4.53
N MET A 4 17.44 -8.90 -3.68
CA MET A 4 18.02 -7.58 -3.37
C MET A 4 18.93 -7.61 -2.13
N GLY A 5 19.12 -8.79 -1.53
CA GLY A 5 19.97 -8.99 -0.37
C GLY A 5 19.31 -8.62 0.96
N GLY A 6 17.98 -8.69 1.08
CA GLY A 6 17.24 -8.34 2.31
C GLY A 6 16.97 -6.84 2.45
N ILE A 7 16.40 -6.42 3.59
CA ILE A 7 16.08 -5.02 3.89
C ILE A 7 16.50 -4.70 5.32
N ASP A 8 17.20 -3.58 5.51
CA ASP A 8 17.40 -3.04 6.85
C ASP A 8 16.17 -2.25 7.31
N PHE A 9 15.59 -2.60 8.46
CA PHE A 9 14.35 -2.00 8.95
C PHE A 9 14.32 -1.92 10.48
N ASP A 10 13.79 -0.81 11.01
CA ASP A 10 13.51 -0.64 12.44
C ASP A 10 12.10 -1.15 12.77
N VAL A 11 12.02 -2.38 13.25
CA VAL A 11 10.74 -3.03 13.56
C VAL A 11 10.12 -2.34 14.78
N PRO A 12 8.90 -1.78 14.70
CA PRO A 12 8.39 -0.87 15.73
C PRO A 12 7.95 -1.56 17.02
N VAL A 13 7.57 -2.84 16.94
CA VAL A 13 7.03 -3.65 18.06
C VAL A 13 7.49 -5.09 17.92
N ASP A 14 7.50 -5.83 19.03
CA ASP A 14 7.68 -7.28 18.97
C ASP A 14 6.48 -7.91 18.25
N MET A 15 6.77 -8.73 17.25
CA MET A 15 5.79 -9.42 16.44
C MET A 15 5.90 -10.92 16.71
N ASP A 16 4.87 -11.44 17.36
CA ASP A 16 4.75 -12.85 17.70
C ASP A 16 3.33 -13.31 17.34
N TYR A 17 3.20 -14.09 16.27
CA TYR A 17 1.90 -14.52 15.74
C TYR A 17 2.02 -15.77 14.89
N ASP A 18 1.24 -16.78 15.23
CA ASP A 18 1.05 -17.99 14.42
C ASP A 18 -0.41 -18.12 13.97
N ASP A 19 -0.59 -18.42 12.69
CA ASP A 19 -1.85 -18.82 12.08
C ASP A 19 -1.63 -20.09 11.24
N PRO A 20 -1.84 -21.28 11.85
CA PRO A 20 -1.71 -22.56 11.15
C PRO A 20 -2.70 -22.71 9.99
N GLY A 21 -3.84 -22.01 10.01
CA GLY A 21 -4.82 -22.04 8.93
C GLY A 21 -4.33 -21.31 7.67
N GLN A 22 -3.33 -20.44 7.81
CA GLN A 22 -2.70 -19.69 6.72
C GLN A 22 -1.23 -20.06 6.48
N ASP A 23 -0.73 -21.12 7.16
CA ASP A 23 0.69 -21.48 7.18
C ASP A 23 1.60 -20.26 7.45
N LEU A 24 1.18 -19.42 8.40
CA LEU A 24 1.84 -18.17 8.73
C LEU A 24 2.43 -18.26 10.13
N SER A 25 3.73 -18.00 10.23
CA SER A 25 4.45 -17.88 11.49
C SER A 25 5.29 -16.60 11.45
N ILE A 26 5.05 -15.69 12.38
CA ILE A 26 5.70 -14.38 12.44
C ILE A 26 6.36 -14.26 13.80
N HIS A 27 7.69 -14.32 13.81
CA HIS A 27 8.50 -14.07 14.99
C HIS A 27 9.62 -13.08 14.65
N VAL A 28 9.34 -11.80 14.82
CA VAL A 28 10.27 -10.70 14.51
C VAL A 28 10.33 -9.78 15.73
N GLN A 29 11.52 -9.63 16.30
CA GLN A 29 11.71 -8.79 17.48
C GLN A 29 11.68 -7.31 17.11
N LYS A 30 11.34 -6.44 18.05
CA LYS A 30 11.46 -5.00 17.90
C LYS A 30 12.91 -4.58 17.67
N GLY A 31 13.10 -3.53 16.88
CA GLY A 31 14.36 -2.82 16.71
C GLY A 31 14.96 -2.98 15.31
N TYR A 32 16.03 -2.21 15.08
CA TYR A 32 16.77 -2.19 13.82
C TYR A 32 17.46 -3.54 13.56
N GLN A 33 17.08 -4.17 12.44
CA GLN A 33 17.63 -5.45 12.03
C GLN A 33 17.57 -5.61 10.51
N HIS A 34 18.31 -6.61 10.03
CA HIS A 34 18.32 -7.00 8.63
C HIS A 34 17.30 -8.11 8.38
N LEU A 35 16.25 -7.82 7.62
CA LEU A 35 15.13 -8.71 7.33
C LEU A 35 15.34 -9.45 6.01
N ASN A 36 15.15 -10.77 6.02
CA ASN A 36 14.98 -11.55 4.79
C ASN A 36 13.55 -11.42 4.23
N GLY A 37 13.28 -12.05 3.09
CA GLY A 37 11.98 -11.99 2.43
C GLY A 37 10.81 -12.51 3.28
N TYR A 38 11.02 -13.60 4.03
CA TYR A 38 9.99 -14.17 4.90
C TYR A 38 9.68 -13.26 6.09
N GLN A 39 10.71 -12.73 6.76
CA GLN A 39 10.54 -11.79 7.87
C GLN A 39 9.89 -10.48 7.40
N THR A 40 10.30 -9.96 6.24
CA THR A 40 9.70 -8.77 5.61
C THR A 40 8.21 -8.99 5.34
N MET A 41 7.84 -10.15 4.78
CA MET A 41 6.43 -10.53 4.60
C MET A 41 5.69 -10.59 5.94
N GLY A 42 6.32 -11.14 6.98
CA GLY A 42 5.77 -11.15 8.34
C GLY A 42 5.46 -9.75 8.85
N VAL A 43 6.42 -8.82 8.74
CA VAL A 43 6.22 -7.41 9.12
C VAL A 43 5.08 -6.76 8.33
N PHE A 44 4.98 -7.01 7.03
CA PHE A 44 3.87 -6.52 6.19
C PHE A 44 2.50 -7.05 6.63
N ARG A 45 2.41 -8.31 7.07
CA ARG A 45 1.15 -8.99 7.39
C ARG A 45 0.70 -8.79 8.84
N PHE A 46 1.63 -8.49 9.73
CA PHE A 46 1.35 -8.39 11.15
C PHE A 46 0.33 -7.29 11.46
N ARG A 47 -0.61 -7.57 12.37
CA ARG A 47 -1.66 -6.61 12.78
C ARG A 47 -2.00 -6.62 14.27
N ASN A 48 -1.61 -7.67 14.99
CA ASN A 48 -2.26 -8.04 16.26
C ASN A 48 -2.06 -7.06 17.41
N THR A 49 -0.95 -6.33 17.45
CA THR A 49 -0.61 -5.45 18.57
C THR A 49 -0.76 -3.97 18.24
N TYR A 50 -1.18 -3.61 17.03
CA TYR A 50 -1.38 -2.21 16.67
C TYR A 50 -2.69 -1.68 17.26
N ALA A 51 -2.59 -0.63 18.10
CA ALA A 51 -3.74 0.02 18.71
C ALA A 51 -4.77 0.55 17.68
N ASN A 52 -4.29 0.96 16.50
CA ASN A 52 -5.11 1.46 15.40
C ASN A 52 -5.40 0.38 14.34
N GLY A 53 -5.21 -0.90 14.68
CA GLY A 53 -5.51 -2.04 13.81
C GLY A 53 -4.88 -1.92 12.42
N ASP A 54 -5.73 -1.95 11.38
CA ASP A 54 -5.30 -1.91 9.98
C ASP A 54 -4.58 -0.61 9.60
N ILE A 55 -4.90 0.53 10.24
CA ILE A 55 -4.18 1.79 9.99
C ILE A 55 -2.76 1.74 10.53
N GLY A 56 -2.58 1.21 11.74
CA GLY A 56 -1.23 0.99 12.27
C GLY A 56 -0.42 0.04 11.39
N ARG A 57 -1.06 -0.97 10.79
CA ARG A 57 -0.41 -1.82 9.79
C ARG A 57 -0.01 -1.02 8.56
N ILE A 58 -0.88 -0.18 8.00
CA ILE A 58 -0.56 0.67 6.83
C ILE A 58 0.64 1.58 7.14
N ASP A 59 0.71 2.18 8.33
CA ASP A 59 1.84 3.03 8.73
C ASP A 59 3.18 2.27 8.72
N VAL A 60 3.17 1.02 9.19
CA VAL A 60 4.37 0.17 9.17
C VAL A 60 4.71 -0.27 7.75
N GLN A 61 3.69 -0.55 6.92
CA GLN A 61 3.89 -0.84 5.50
C GLN A 61 4.51 0.36 4.75
N HIS A 62 4.08 1.59 5.04
CA HIS A 62 4.68 2.81 4.49
C HIS A 62 6.15 2.95 4.90
N GLN A 63 6.46 2.75 6.17
CA GLN A 63 7.85 2.80 6.65
C GLN A 63 8.72 1.73 5.97
N LEU A 64 8.19 0.52 5.80
CA LEU A 64 8.90 -0.57 5.16
C LEU A 64 9.10 -0.35 3.66
N LEU A 65 8.08 0.14 2.94
CA LEU A 65 8.18 0.54 1.53
C LEU A 65 9.18 1.68 1.35
N LYS A 66 9.23 2.63 2.29
CA LYS A 66 10.23 3.69 2.30
C LYS A 66 11.63 3.11 2.46
N ALA A 67 11.88 2.27 3.46
CA ALA A 67 13.18 1.62 3.65
C ALA A 67 13.62 0.80 2.41
N MET A 68 12.68 0.05 1.82
CA MET A 68 12.89 -0.66 0.56
C MET A 68 13.30 0.27 -0.57
N THR A 69 12.58 1.38 -0.74
CA THR A 69 12.85 2.41 -1.75
C THR A 69 14.23 3.04 -1.55
N SER A 70 14.55 3.49 -0.33
CA SER A 70 15.84 4.10 -0.01
C SER A 70 16.99 3.14 -0.32
N GLN A 71 16.85 1.86 0.03
CA GLN A 71 17.87 0.85 -0.25
C GLN A 71 17.98 0.56 -1.75
N PHE A 72 16.85 0.47 -2.47
CA PHE A 72 16.84 0.21 -3.91
C PHE A 72 17.50 1.34 -4.71
N LEU A 73 17.24 2.60 -4.35
CA LEU A 73 17.86 3.77 -4.98
C LEU A 73 19.38 3.85 -4.70
N LYS A 74 19.80 3.61 -3.45
CA LYS A 74 21.22 3.60 -3.05
C LYS A 74 22.05 2.54 -3.76
N LEU A 75 21.40 1.45 -4.18
CA LEU A 75 22.09 0.35 -4.84
C LEU A 75 22.67 0.74 -6.22
N HIS A 76 22.37 1.94 -6.77
CA HIS A 76 22.89 2.65 -7.97
C HIS A 76 23.13 1.83 -9.26
N ASN A 77 23.72 0.64 -9.15
CA ASN A 77 23.90 -0.40 -10.13
C ASN A 77 23.34 -1.71 -9.56
N ILE A 78 22.07 -2.02 -9.79
CA ILE A 78 21.50 -3.33 -9.43
C ILE A 78 22.27 -4.40 -10.21
N PRO A 79 23.15 -5.21 -9.60
CA PRO A 79 23.96 -6.20 -10.33
C PRO A 79 23.09 -7.34 -10.90
N ASN A 80 21.81 -7.35 -10.52
CA ASN A 80 20.83 -8.41 -10.72
C ASN A 80 19.52 -7.92 -11.35
N LEU A 81 19.51 -6.81 -12.10
CA LEU A 81 18.27 -6.28 -12.69
C LEU A 81 17.53 -7.33 -13.54
N ASN A 82 18.27 -8.10 -14.34
CA ASN A 82 17.70 -9.21 -15.12
C ASN A 82 17.06 -10.28 -14.21
N LYS A 83 17.75 -10.67 -13.12
CA LYS A 83 17.21 -11.62 -12.14
C LYS A 83 15.93 -11.09 -11.47
N LEU A 84 15.84 -9.79 -11.21
CA LEU A 84 14.62 -9.18 -10.67
C LEU A 84 13.47 -9.23 -11.68
N ILE A 85 13.77 -9.02 -12.97
CA ILE A 85 12.77 -9.14 -14.05
C ILE A 85 12.30 -10.58 -14.18
N ASP A 86 13.22 -11.56 -14.18
CA ASP A 86 12.86 -12.98 -14.27
C ASP A 86 11.94 -13.40 -13.11
N ILE A 87 12.25 -12.93 -11.88
CA ILE A 87 11.41 -13.14 -10.70
C ILE A 87 10.05 -12.45 -10.89
N TYR A 88 10.04 -11.21 -11.35
CA TYR A 88 8.81 -10.46 -11.57
C TYR A 88 7.89 -11.14 -12.59
N GLU A 89 8.42 -11.56 -13.73
CA GLU A 89 7.66 -12.26 -14.77
C GLU A 89 7.09 -13.60 -14.29
N LYS A 90 7.80 -14.28 -13.38
CA LYS A 90 7.40 -15.58 -12.85
C LYS A 90 6.38 -15.47 -11.70
N ASP A 91 6.59 -14.53 -10.79
CA ASP A 91 5.92 -14.49 -9.49
C ASP A 91 4.86 -13.37 -9.40
N VAL A 92 4.79 -12.45 -10.37
CA VAL A 92 3.80 -11.35 -10.41
C VAL A 92 2.83 -11.53 -11.57
N THR A 93 1.54 -11.57 -11.26
CA THR A 93 0.48 -11.50 -12.29
C THR A 93 0.17 -10.04 -12.61
N THR A 94 0.42 -9.63 -13.85
CA THR A 94 0.19 -8.24 -14.30
C THR A 94 -0.19 -8.20 -15.78
N ASN A 95 -0.80 -7.09 -16.20
CA ASN A 95 -1.01 -6.77 -17.62
C ASN A 95 0.12 -5.92 -18.22
N LEU A 96 1.14 -5.55 -17.43
CA LEU A 96 2.31 -4.84 -17.92
C LEU A 96 3.23 -5.78 -18.69
N SER A 97 3.70 -5.35 -19.86
CA SER A 97 4.76 -6.09 -20.57
C SER A 97 6.11 -5.93 -19.86
N ALA A 98 7.05 -6.85 -20.12
CA ALA A 98 8.44 -6.74 -19.67
C ALA A 98 9.07 -5.38 -20.02
N GLY A 99 8.75 -4.85 -21.21
CA GLY A 99 9.19 -3.52 -21.65
C GLY A 99 8.63 -2.38 -20.79
N ASN A 100 7.36 -2.46 -20.36
CA ASN A 100 6.78 -1.48 -19.45
C ASN A 100 7.47 -1.51 -18.08
N VAL A 101 7.70 -2.71 -17.52
CA VAL A 101 8.37 -2.88 -16.24
C VAL A 101 9.78 -2.28 -16.29
N MET A 102 10.55 -2.60 -17.34
CA MET A 102 11.89 -2.04 -17.54
C MET A 102 11.88 -0.52 -17.66
N PHE A 103 10.90 0.05 -18.37
CA PHE A 103 10.72 1.49 -18.46
C PHE A 103 10.50 2.10 -17.06
N TYR A 104 9.55 1.58 -16.29
CA TYR A 104 9.26 2.10 -14.95
C TYR A 104 10.42 1.95 -13.97
N VAL A 105 11.16 0.85 -14.00
CA VAL A 105 12.36 0.69 -13.16
C VAL A 105 13.42 1.74 -13.52
N LYS A 106 13.63 2.02 -14.81
CA LYS A 106 14.58 3.06 -15.24
C LYS A 106 14.15 4.46 -14.80
N GLU A 107 12.87 4.79 -14.88
CA GLU A 107 12.37 6.08 -14.39
C GLU A 107 12.45 6.17 -12.86
N PHE A 108 12.11 5.10 -12.15
CA PHE A 108 12.21 5.02 -10.69
C PHE A 108 13.64 5.26 -10.20
N LEU A 109 14.65 4.64 -10.83
CA LEU A 109 16.05 4.81 -10.43
C LEU A 109 16.61 6.23 -10.65
N LYS A 110 15.88 7.11 -11.36
CA LYS A 110 16.24 8.52 -11.51
C LYS A 110 15.65 9.41 -10.41
N LEU A 111 14.72 8.89 -9.61
CA LEU A 111 14.07 9.64 -8.56
C LEU A 111 14.99 9.83 -7.37
N ASP A 112 14.88 11.00 -6.74
CA ASP A 112 15.35 11.19 -5.37
C ASP A 112 14.34 10.58 -4.40
N GLU A 113 14.83 10.05 -3.27
CA GLU A 113 13.96 9.50 -2.22
C GLU A 113 12.94 10.55 -1.72
N SER A 114 13.32 11.83 -1.69
CA SER A 114 12.43 12.93 -1.30
C SER A 114 11.28 13.19 -2.27
N ALA A 115 11.34 12.65 -3.49
CA ALA A 115 10.27 12.73 -4.48
C ALA A 115 9.24 11.60 -4.34
N ILE A 116 9.43 10.68 -3.38
CA ILE A 116 8.57 9.52 -3.18
C ILE A 116 7.83 9.67 -1.84
N SER A 117 6.50 9.71 -1.93
CA SER A 117 5.60 9.80 -0.79
C SER A 117 4.67 8.59 -0.74
N PHE A 118 4.26 8.21 0.47
CA PHE A 118 3.27 7.16 0.71
C PHE A 118 2.12 7.79 1.50
N GLU A 119 0.92 7.70 0.96
CA GLU A 119 -0.26 8.38 1.50
C GLU A 119 -1.39 7.38 1.70
N THR A 120 -2.08 7.53 2.83
CA THR A 120 -3.28 6.78 3.15
C THR A 120 -4.49 7.57 2.67
N ILE A 121 -5.40 6.93 1.93
CA ILE A 121 -6.59 7.61 1.39
C ILE A 121 -7.35 8.32 2.53
N PRO A 122 -7.74 9.60 2.38
CA PRO A 122 -8.49 10.29 3.42
C PRO A 122 -9.88 9.64 3.55
N ALA A 123 -10.14 9.04 4.70
CA ALA A 123 -11.36 8.27 4.93
C ALA A 123 -11.69 8.12 6.42
N ASN A 124 -12.96 7.86 6.70
CA ASN A 124 -13.39 7.33 7.99
C ASN A 124 -13.11 5.81 8.03
N TYR A 125 -12.03 5.45 8.71
CA TYR A 125 -11.61 4.06 8.92
C TYR A 125 -12.34 3.32 10.05
N SER A 126 -13.22 4.03 10.77
CA SER A 126 -14.06 3.49 11.84
C SER A 126 -15.53 3.40 11.44
N GLY A 127 -15.83 3.57 10.15
CA GLY A 127 -17.19 3.52 9.62
C GLY A 127 -17.87 2.21 9.95
N THR A 128 -19.11 2.28 10.41
CA THR A 128 -19.94 1.09 10.63
C THR A 128 -21.32 1.30 10.04
N LYS A 129 -21.82 0.26 9.39
CA LYS A 129 -23.17 0.25 8.81
C LYS A 129 -23.77 -1.13 8.98
N ASN A 130 -24.96 -1.19 9.57
CA ASN A 130 -25.68 -2.44 9.85
C ASN A 130 -24.84 -3.50 10.59
N GLY A 131 -23.99 -3.05 11.52
CA GLY A 131 -23.10 -3.92 12.30
C GLY A 131 -21.87 -4.44 11.55
N MET A 132 -21.65 -4.02 10.30
CA MET A 132 -20.47 -4.33 9.51
C MET A 132 -19.51 -3.13 9.45
N SER A 133 -18.21 -3.42 9.40
CA SER A 133 -17.15 -2.41 9.27
C SER A 133 -17.00 -1.96 7.81
N TYR A 134 -16.91 -0.65 7.61
CA TYR A 134 -16.71 -0.01 6.31
C TYR A 134 -15.69 1.13 6.41
N VAL A 135 -14.98 1.36 5.32
CA VAL A 135 -14.16 2.55 5.13
C VAL A 135 -14.91 3.50 4.21
N PHE A 136 -15.28 4.68 4.70
CA PHE A 136 -15.97 5.70 3.91
C PHE A 136 -14.99 6.79 3.51
N ILE A 137 -14.73 6.91 2.21
CA ILE A 137 -13.78 7.91 1.68
C ILE A 137 -14.33 9.31 1.90
N HIS A 138 -13.47 10.23 2.36
CA HIS A 138 -13.75 11.66 2.36
C HIS A 138 -13.55 12.18 0.94
N VAL A 139 -14.63 12.15 0.15
CA VAL A 139 -14.58 12.37 -1.31
C VAL A 139 -13.92 13.68 -1.68
N ASP A 140 -14.24 14.78 -0.99
CA ASP A 140 -13.68 16.10 -1.30
C ASP A 140 -12.15 16.14 -1.05
N GLU A 141 -11.68 15.61 0.08
CA GLU A 141 -10.25 15.53 0.40
C GLU A 141 -9.50 14.58 -0.55
N TRP A 142 -10.13 13.46 -0.92
CA TRP A 142 -9.55 12.52 -1.86
C TRP A 142 -9.45 13.10 -3.27
N LEU A 143 -10.47 13.84 -3.72
CA LEU A 143 -10.45 14.54 -5.01
C LEU A 143 -9.40 15.65 -5.05
N ASP A 144 -9.22 16.40 -3.97
CA ASP A 144 -8.16 17.42 -3.86
C ASP A 144 -6.77 16.77 -3.98
N TYR A 145 -6.54 15.69 -3.22
CA TYR A 145 -5.31 14.90 -3.33
C TYR A 145 -5.07 14.37 -4.74
N LEU A 146 -6.11 13.77 -5.34
CA LEU A 146 -6.04 13.18 -6.67
C LEU A 146 -5.71 14.24 -7.73
N ASN A 147 -6.37 15.39 -7.71
CA ASN A 147 -6.11 16.48 -8.64
C ASN A 147 -4.74 17.13 -8.45
N THR A 148 -4.26 17.19 -7.21
CA THR A 148 -2.96 17.78 -6.90
C THR A 148 -1.80 16.89 -7.33
N TRP A 149 -1.91 15.57 -7.11
CA TRP A 149 -0.75 14.68 -7.20
C TRP A 149 -0.84 13.59 -8.27
N LEU A 150 -2.04 13.14 -8.63
CA LEU A 150 -2.22 11.94 -9.44
C LEU A 150 -2.91 12.18 -10.78
N ASN A 151 -3.65 13.29 -10.94
CA ASN A 151 -4.40 13.59 -12.15
C ASN A 151 -3.45 13.92 -13.31
N PRO A 152 -3.35 13.05 -14.34
CA PRO A 152 -2.47 13.31 -15.47
C PRO A 152 -3.11 14.25 -16.51
N TYR A 153 -4.37 14.63 -16.31
CA TYR A 153 -5.14 15.46 -17.24
C TYR A 153 -5.11 16.93 -16.81
N THR A 154 -5.38 17.81 -17.77
CA THR A 154 -5.54 19.25 -17.50
C THR A 154 -6.91 19.61 -16.96
N LYS A 155 -7.90 18.73 -17.11
CA LYS A 155 -9.25 18.90 -16.57
C LYS A 155 -9.26 18.34 -15.15
N GLU A 156 -9.76 19.16 -14.22
CA GLU A 156 -10.05 18.73 -12.86
C GLU A 156 -11.06 17.56 -12.86
N ILE A 157 -10.74 16.53 -12.08
CA ILE A 157 -11.61 15.39 -11.80
C ILE A 157 -12.54 15.79 -10.66
N THR A 158 -13.84 15.68 -10.90
CA THR A 158 -14.88 16.04 -9.95
C THR A 158 -15.63 14.82 -9.47
N SER A 159 -16.52 14.98 -8.48
CA SER A 159 -17.40 13.91 -8.01
C SER A 159 -18.28 13.33 -9.13
N ALA A 160 -18.58 14.10 -10.18
CA ALA A 160 -19.34 13.63 -11.34
C ALA A 160 -18.55 12.65 -12.24
N ASP A 161 -17.21 12.64 -12.13
CA ASP A 161 -16.33 11.80 -12.94
C ASP A 161 -16.01 10.45 -12.25
N VAL A 162 -16.51 10.21 -11.03
CA VAL A 162 -16.22 9.02 -10.20
C VAL A 162 -17.50 8.40 -9.63
N ASP A 163 -17.46 7.10 -9.31
CA ASP A 163 -18.56 6.38 -8.64
C ASP A 163 -18.07 5.78 -7.31
N ILE A 164 -18.16 6.57 -6.24
CA ILE A 164 -17.63 6.26 -4.92
C ILE A 164 -18.75 6.29 -3.88
N LEU A 165 -18.77 5.27 -3.02
CA LEU A 165 -19.61 5.24 -1.83
C LEU A 165 -18.95 6.04 -0.70
N TYR A 166 -19.72 6.92 -0.08
CA TYR A 166 -19.27 7.75 1.03
C TYR A 166 -20.38 8.00 2.04
N GLU A 167 -20.02 8.54 3.20
CA GLU A 167 -20.96 8.90 4.25
C GLU A 167 -21.27 10.40 4.20
N SER A 168 -22.56 10.74 4.24
CA SER A 168 -23.05 12.12 4.36
C SER A 168 -24.23 12.16 5.31
N ASN A 169 -24.14 12.97 6.36
CA ASN A 169 -25.20 13.12 7.37
C ASN A 169 -25.69 11.78 7.97
N GLY A 170 -24.79 10.82 8.18
CA GLY A 170 -25.10 9.49 8.70
C GLY A 170 -25.79 8.54 7.70
N GLN A 171 -25.84 8.91 6.42
CA GLN A 171 -26.33 8.06 5.34
C GLN A 171 -25.20 7.65 4.39
N VAL A 172 -25.28 6.43 3.87
CA VAL A 172 -24.40 5.97 2.79
C VAL A 172 -24.98 6.44 1.47
N VAL A 173 -24.20 7.21 0.73
CA VAL A 173 -24.56 7.80 -0.56
C VAL A 173 -23.48 7.50 -1.59
N ALA A 174 -23.78 7.72 -2.86
CA ALA A 174 -22.83 7.56 -3.96
C ALA A 174 -22.66 8.89 -4.71
N THR A 175 -21.46 9.18 -5.21
CA THR A 175 -21.20 10.35 -6.05
C THR A 175 -22.01 10.33 -7.36
N SER A 176 -22.35 9.14 -7.86
CA SER A 176 -23.27 8.93 -8.98
C SER A 176 -24.74 9.26 -8.67
N GLY A 177 -25.07 9.55 -7.41
CA GLY A 177 -26.43 9.79 -6.93
C GLY A 177 -27.27 8.52 -6.76
N THR A 178 -26.76 7.35 -7.14
CA THR A 178 -27.48 6.08 -7.04
C THR A 178 -26.61 5.01 -6.39
N VAL A 179 -27.03 4.50 -5.23
CA VAL A 179 -26.40 3.33 -4.62
C VAL A 179 -27.01 2.06 -5.20
N GLN A 180 -26.20 1.23 -5.88
CA GLN A 180 -26.63 -0.06 -6.42
C GLN A 180 -26.45 -1.21 -5.41
N GLY A 181 -27.32 -2.22 -5.48
CA GLY A 181 -27.21 -3.44 -4.67
C GLY A 181 -28.57 -4.00 -4.20
N PRO A 182 -28.64 -5.31 -3.88
CA PRO A 182 -29.89 -5.99 -3.52
C PRO A 182 -30.49 -5.53 -2.18
N ASN A 183 -29.66 -5.01 -1.28
CA ASN A 183 -30.07 -4.44 0.00
C ASN A 183 -29.69 -2.97 -0.01
N LYS A 184 -30.66 -2.06 -0.16
CA LYS A 184 -30.43 -0.62 -0.02
C LYS A 184 -29.92 -0.38 1.40
N TRP A 185 -28.69 0.09 1.48
CA TRP A 185 -27.80 0.17 2.63
C TRP A 185 -28.41 0.78 3.89
#